data_AF-A0A6N6MLV7-F1
#
_entry.id   AF-A0A6N6MLV7-F1
#
_cell.length_a   1.000
_cell.length_b   1.000
_cell.length_c   1.000
_cell.angle_alpha   90.00
_cell.angle_beta   90.00
_cell.angle_gamma   90.00
#
_symmetry.space_group_name_H-M   'P 1'
#
loop_
_entity.id
_entity.type
_entity.pdbx_description
1 polymer ?
#
loop_
_entity_poly.entity_id
_entity_poly.type
_entity_poly.pdbx_seq_one_letter_code
_entity_poly.pdbx_strand_id
1 'polypeptide(L)'
;MLASFTQEATFTPDDGLVLSPTVSRQITLVSGQNLKRGSVLGKITASGKYSLAATGAPTGAEVPAVILAEDCNASAGDKVTVAYFGGTFDENACTYGTGVTPATAREPLRDASILLQSSITR
;
A
#
# COMPACT_ATOMS: atom_id res chain seq x y z
N MET A 1 26.53 46.68 24.63
CA MET A 1 26.72 45.76 23.50
C MET A 1 26.74 44.35 24.06
N LEU A 2 25.58 43.70 24.09
CA LEU A 2 25.44 42.33 24.59
C LEU A 2 25.48 41.41 23.37
N ALA A 3 26.43 40.49 23.31
CA ALA A 3 26.46 39.47 22.28
C ALA A 3 25.32 38.47 22.52
N SER A 4 24.37 38.40 21.59
CA SER A 4 23.34 37.37 21.57
C SER A 4 23.81 36.24 20.65
N PHE A 5 24.16 35.09 21.22
CA PHE A 5 24.10 33.84 20.48
C PHE A 5 22.72 33.26 20.74
N THR A 6 21.94 33.04 19.69
CA THR A 6 20.70 32.27 19.78
C THR A 6 20.91 31.04 18.92
N GLN A 7 21.01 29.91 19.61
CA GLN A 7 21.22 28.59 19.03
C GLN A 7 20.07 28.24 18.08
N GLU A 8 20.42 27.96 16.83
CA GLU A 8 19.56 27.35 15.82
C GLU A 8 19.23 25.89 16.20
N ALA A 9 17.99 25.49 15.90
CA ALA A 9 17.41 24.16 16.07
C ALA A 9 17.14 23.70 17.53
N THR A 10 15.89 23.87 17.96
CA THR A 10 15.26 22.89 18.84
C THR A 10 15.04 21.59 18.07
N PHE A 11 16.01 20.68 18.14
CA PHE A 11 15.75 19.27 17.90
C PHE A 11 15.20 18.68 19.20
N THR A 12 13.89 18.40 19.19
CA THR A 12 13.25 17.64 20.27
C THR A 12 13.06 16.20 19.80
N PRO A 13 13.96 15.27 20.12
CA PRO A 13 13.68 13.85 19.97
C PRO A 13 13.05 13.33 21.27
N ASP A 14 11.73 13.41 21.40
CA ASP A 14 11.01 12.63 22.39
C ASP A 14 9.80 11.90 21.76
N ASP A 15 10.02 10.62 21.51
CA ASP A 15 9.10 9.48 21.62
C ASP A 15 7.60 9.74 21.40
N GLY A 16 7.23 10.07 20.17
CA GLY A 16 5.86 9.91 19.67
C GLY A 16 5.71 8.56 18.98
N LEU A 17 5.36 7.51 19.72
CA LEU A 17 4.84 6.22 19.23
C LEU A 17 3.99 6.39 17.96
N VAL A 18 4.60 6.24 16.78
CA VAL A 18 3.99 5.92 15.48
C VAL A 18 2.45 6.10 15.45
N LEU A 19 1.95 7.25 14.99
CA LEU A 19 0.50 7.46 14.71
C LEU A 19 0.03 6.73 13.43
N SER A 20 0.75 5.67 13.02
CA SER A 20 0.79 4.95 11.74
C SER A 20 1.45 5.70 10.56
N PRO A 21 2.78 5.69 10.41
CA PRO A 21 3.40 6.01 9.13
C PRO A 21 3.01 4.93 8.12
N THR A 22 2.54 5.35 6.95
CA THR A 22 2.34 4.42 5.83
C THR A 22 3.70 3.85 5.42
N VAL A 23 3.88 2.54 5.55
CA VAL A 23 5.11 1.88 5.14
C VAL A 23 5.02 1.68 3.64
N SER A 24 5.82 2.40 2.86
CA SER A 24 5.87 2.24 1.41
C SER A 24 7.17 1.59 0.98
N ARG A 25 7.11 0.66 0.03
CA ARG A 25 8.29 -0.02 -0.54
C ARG A 25 8.12 -0.16 -2.04
N GLN A 26 9.26 -0.23 -2.72
CA GLN A 26 9.28 -0.55 -4.15
C GLN A 26 8.88 -2.01 -4.37
N ILE A 27 8.04 -2.21 -5.36
CA ILE A 27 7.58 -3.51 -5.86
C ILE A 27 7.69 -3.54 -7.37
N THR A 28 7.69 -4.75 -7.93
CA THR A 28 7.61 -4.95 -9.38
C THR A 28 6.22 -5.44 -9.74
N LEU A 29 5.49 -4.65 -10.52
CA LEU A 29 4.21 -5.02 -11.09
C LEU A 29 4.42 -5.85 -12.35
N VAL A 30 3.69 -6.96 -12.48
CA VAL A 30 3.76 -7.84 -13.65
C VAL A 30 3.28 -7.13 -14.92
N SER A 31 3.90 -7.44 -16.05
CA SER A 31 3.48 -6.94 -17.37
C SER A 31 2.01 -7.26 -17.67
N GLY A 32 1.36 -6.39 -18.44
CA GLY A 32 -0.03 -6.57 -18.90
C GLY A 32 -1.07 -5.95 -17.97
N GLN A 33 -0.65 -5.24 -16.92
CA GLN A 33 -1.54 -4.59 -15.95
C GLN A 33 -1.46 -3.06 -16.05
N ASN A 34 -2.61 -2.40 -16.02
CA ASN A 34 -2.70 -0.94 -15.95
C ASN A 34 -3.58 -0.56 -14.76
N LEU A 35 -2.94 -0.23 -13.64
CA LEU A 35 -3.59 -0.09 -12.34
C LEU A 35 -3.48 1.35 -11.83
N LYS A 36 -4.54 1.77 -11.15
CA LYS A 36 -4.62 3.08 -10.49
C LYS A 36 -4.22 2.98 -9.03
N ARG A 37 -3.78 4.09 -8.43
CA ARG A 37 -3.51 4.17 -6.98
C ARG A 37 -4.69 3.63 -6.18
N GLY A 38 -4.42 2.95 -5.08
CA GLY A 38 -5.45 2.29 -4.27
C GLY A 38 -5.87 0.90 -4.78
N SER A 39 -5.27 0.41 -5.87
CA SER A 39 -5.50 -0.98 -6.31
C SER A 39 -4.89 -1.97 -5.32
N VAL A 40 -5.67 -2.97 -4.91
CA VAL A 40 -5.21 -4.03 -4.01
C VAL A 40 -4.47 -5.10 -4.81
N LEU A 41 -3.23 -5.37 -4.42
CA LEU A 41 -2.33 -6.29 -5.11
C LEU A 41 -2.04 -7.52 -4.25
N GLY A 42 -1.88 -8.65 -4.92
CA GLY A 42 -1.35 -9.88 -4.34
C GLY A 42 0.05 -10.18 -4.87
N LYS A 43 0.81 -10.95 -4.09
CA LYS A 43 2.18 -11.36 -4.46
C LYS A 43 2.13 -12.72 -5.16
N ILE A 44 2.66 -12.78 -6.37
CA ILE A 44 2.81 -14.04 -7.12
C ILE A 44 3.91 -14.87 -6.46
N THR A 45 3.59 -16.06 -5.95
CA THR A 45 4.55 -16.91 -5.25
C THR A 45 5.69 -17.38 -6.17
N ALA A 46 5.39 -17.67 -7.43
CA ALA A 46 6.35 -18.19 -8.39
C ALA A 46 7.42 -17.17 -8.81
N SER A 47 7.04 -15.90 -9.00
CA SER A 47 7.94 -14.85 -9.53
C SER A 47 8.33 -13.80 -8.50
N GLY A 48 7.65 -13.74 -7.34
CA GLY A 48 7.82 -12.68 -6.35
C GLY A 48 7.29 -11.30 -6.78
N LYS A 49 6.77 -11.19 -8.01
CA LYS A 49 6.14 -9.99 -8.58
C LYS A 49 4.73 -9.80 -8.02
N TYR A 50 4.16 -8.64 -8.27
CA TYR A 50 2.82 -8.28 -7.81
C TYR A 50 1.86 -8.16 -8.99
N SER A 51 0.61 -8.55 -8.77
CA SER A 51 -0.49 -8.36 -9.72
C SER A 51 -1.76 -7.95 -8.97
N LEU A 52 -2.78 -7.49 -9.72
CA LEU A 52 -4.08 -7.20 -9.14
C LEU A 52 -4.62 -8.44 -8.40
N ALA A 53 -5.07 -8.25 -7.15
CA ALA A 53 -5.67 -9.31 -6.38
C ALA A 53 -7.07 -9.62 -6.94
N ALA A 54 -7.24 -10.80 -7.50
CA ALA A 54 -8.48 -11.28 -8.09
C ALA A 54 -8.63 -12.79 -7.86
N THR A 55 -9.86 -13.28 -7.81
CA THR A 55 -10.14 -14.72 -7.80
C THR A 55 -9.72 -15.32 -9.15
N GLY A 56 -8.82 -16.30 -9.15
CA GLY A 56 -8.21 -16.84 -10.36
C GLY A 56 -6.95 -16.10 -10.82
N ALA A 57 -6.42 -15.19 -10.01
CA ALA A 57 -5.07 -14.66 -10.20
C ALA A 57 -4.03 -15.79 -10.06
N PRO A 58 -2.82 -15.63 -10.65
CA PRO A 58 -1.75 -16.62 -10.49
C PRO A 58 -1.47 -16.93 -9.02
N THR A 59 -1.12 -18.18 -8.71
CA THR A 59 -1.02 -18.72 -7.34
C THR A 59 -0.27 -17.79 -6.39
N GLY A 60 -0.96 -17.38 -5.32
CA GLY A 60 -0.48 -16.43 -4.32
C GLY A 60 -0.96 -14.99 -4.52
N ALA A 61 -1.20 -14.55 -5.76
CA ALA A 61 -1.70 -13.21 -6.03
C ALA A 61 -3.21 -13.06 -5.81
N GLU A 62 -3.91 -14.16 -5.56
CA GLU A 62 -5.32 -14.16 -5.13
C GLU A 62 -5.48 -13.55 -3.73
N VAL A 63 -4.41 -13.59 -2.92
CA VAL A 63 -4.40 -13.07 -1.55
C VAL A 63 -3.94 -11.61 -1.55
N PRO A 64 -4.78 -10.67 -1.10
CA PRO A 64 -4.42 -9.27 -0.89
C PRO A 64 -3.21 -9.13 0.04
N ALA A 65 -2.15 -8.48 -0.43
CA ALA A 65 -0.92 -8.33 0.35
C ALA A 65 -0.49 -6.86 0.49
N VAL A 66 -0.71 -6.03 -0.53
CA VAL A 66 -0.28 -4.62 -0.54
C VAL A 66 -1.27 -3.74 -1.32
N ILE A 67 -1.21 -2.43 -1.12
CA ILE A 67 -2.02 -1.45 -1.85
C ILE A 67 -1.12 -0.59 -2.72
N LEU A 68 -1.46 -0.38 -3.99
CA LEU A 68 -0.66 0.42 -4.90
C LEU A 68 -0.66 1.92 -4.49
N ALA A 69 0.51 2.54 -4.38
CA ALA A 69 0.65 3.93 -3.89
C ALA A 69 0.52 4.99 -5.00
N GLU A 70 0.76 4.62 -6.25
CA GLU A 70 0.76 5.51 -7.40
C GLU A 70 0.10 4.85 -8.62
N ASP A 71 -0.27 5.63 -9.63
CA ASP A 71 -0.76 5.06 -10.88
C ASP A 71 0.40 4.35 -11.61
N CYS A 72 0.22 3.08 -11.96
CA CYS A 72 1.25 2.30 -12.64
C CYS A 72 0.69 1.59 -13.88
N ASN A 73 1.22 1.98 -15.04
CA ASN A 73 0.99 1.31 -16.31
C ASN A 73 2.14 0.35 -16.63
N ALA A 74 1.91 -0.95 -16.45
CA ALA A 74 2.80 -2.04 -16.83
C ALA A 74 2.34 -2.76 -18.11
N SER A 75 1.56 -2.12 -18.99
CA SER A 75 1.04 -2.75 -20.22
C SER A 75 2.15 -3.21 -21.19
N ALA A 76 3.30 -2.53 -21.20
CA ALA A 76 4.40 -2.81 -22.12
C ALA A 76 5.52 -3.69 -21.54
N GLY A 77 5.44 -4.08 -20.26
CA GLY A 77 6.48 -4.84 -19.57
C GLY A 77 6.40 -4.71 -18.05
N ASP A 78 7.18 -5.51 -17.34
CA ASP A 78 7.26 -5.42 -15.88
C ASP A 78 7.73 -4.02 -15.47
N LYS A 79 7.05 -3.42 -14.47
CA LYS A 79 7.34 -2.05 -14.06
C LYS A 79 7.55 -1.96 -12.56
N VAL A 80 8.63 -1.28 -12.17
CA VAL A 80 8.87 -0.93 -10.77
C VAL A 80 7.95 0.22 -10.39
N THR A 81 7.31 0.09 -9.23
CA THR A 81 6.38 1.06 -8.66
C THR A 81 6.41 0.98 -7.14
N VAL A 82 5.75 1.90 -6.45
CA VAL A 82 5.66 1.93 -5.00
C VAL A 82 4.31 1.39 -4.55
N ALA A 83 4.33 0.54 -3.52
CA ALA A 83 3.14 0.05 -2.84
C ALA A 83 3.24 0.26 -1.33
N TYR A 84 2.08 0.36 -0.69
CA TYR A 84 1.91 0.41 0.75
C TYR A 84 1.87 -1.01 1.33
N PHE A 85 2.73 -1.23 2.32
CA PHE A 85 2.88 -2.43 3.15
C PHE A 85 2.37 -2.19 4.58
N GLY A 86 1.73 -1.05 4.84
CA GLY A 86 1.17 -0.74 6.15
C GLY A 86 0.49 0.62 6.17
N GLY A 87 -0.52 0.76 7.02
CA GLY A 87 -1.29 1.99 7.23
C GLY A 87 -2.80 1.77 7.21
N THR A 88 -3.54 2.84 7.47
CA THR A 88 -5.01 2.81 7.45
C THR A 88 -5.51 3.40 6.13
N PHE A 89 -6.37 2.66 5.44
CA PHE A 89 -6.92 3.04 4.14
C PHE A 89 -8.45 2.98 4.16
N ASP A 90 -9.05 3.87 3.38
CA ASP A 90 -10.50 3.88 3.17
C ASP A 90 -10.89 2.72 2.24
N GLU A 91 -11.78 1.85 2.71
CA GLU A 91 -12.21 0.69 1.93
C GLU A 91 -12.98 1.05 0.65
N ASN A 92 -13.67 2.20 0.64
CA ASN A 92 -14.41 2.70 -0.53
C ASN A 92 -13.48 3.32 -1.58
N ALA A 93 -12.31 3.81 -1.16
CA ALA A 93 -11.31 4.36 -2.07
C ALA A 93 -10.41 3.28 -2.70
N CYS A 94 -10.41 2.07 -2.14
CA CYS A 94 -9.62 0.95 -2.65
C CYS A 94 -10.30 0.29 -3.86
N THR A 95 -9.49 -0.09 -4.86
CA THR A 95 -9.96 -0.85 -6.03
C THR A 95 -9.59 -2.31 -5.87
N TYR A 96 -10.59 -3.19 -5.93
CA TYR A 96 -10.43 -4.63 -5.79
C TYR A 96 -10.60 -5.32 -7.14
N GLY A 97 -9.86 -6.39 -7.40
CA GLY A 97 -10.07 -7.21 -8.58
C GLY A 97 -11.31 -8.10 -8.44
N THR A 98 -11.70 -8.72 -9.55
CA THR A 98 -12.89 -9.56 -9.62
C THR A 98 -12.89 -10.65 -8.54
N GLY A 99 -13.99 -10.75 -7.78
CA GLY A 99 -14.17 -11.77 -6.73
C GLY A 99 -13.48 -11.46 -5.39
N VAL A 100 -12.70 -10.38 -5.30
CA VAL A 100 -12.18 -9.86 -4.03
C VAL A 100 -13.14 -8.81 -3.50
N THR A 101 -13.56 -8.97 -2.24
CA THR A 101 -14.43 -8.03 -1.54
C THR A 101 -13.66 -7.41 -0.36
N PRO A 102 -14.07 -6.25 0.16
CA PRO A 102 -13.45 -5.71 1.37
C PRO A 102 -13.52 -6.69 2.55
N ALA A 103 -14.57 -7.50 2.64
CA ALA A 103 -14.70 -8.54 3.66
C ALA A 103 -13.61 -9.63 3.54
N THR A 104 -13.31 -10.09 2.32
CA THR A 104 -12.27 -11.11 2.10
C THR A 104 -10.86 -10.53 2.13
N ALA A 105 -10.71 -9.24 1.82
CA ALA A 105 -9.42 -8.55 1.86
C ALA A 105 -8.99 -8.12 3.28
N ARG A 106 -9.94 -7.99 4.20
CA ARG A 106 -9.71 -7.50 5.57
C ARG A 106 -8.71 -8.33 6.39
N GLU A 107 -8.88 -9.65 6.43
CA GLU A 107 -7.98 -10.54 7.19
C GLU A 107 -6.54 -10.53 6.62
N PRO A 108 -6.32 -10.77 5.31
CA PRO A 108 -4.96 -10.82 4.77
C PRO A 108 -4.27 -9.44 4.75
N LEU A 109 -5.02 -8.34 4.54
CA LEU A 109 -4.45 -7.00 4.67
C LEU A 109 -4.09 -6.68 6.12
N ARG A 110 -4.86 -7.15 7.10
CA ARG A 110 -4.54 -6.96 8.52
C ARG A 110 -3.25 -7.69 8.92
N ASP A 111 -3.04 -8.90 8.41
CA ASP A 111 -1.78 -9.63 8.58
C ASP A 111 -0.60 -8.84 7.98
N ALA A 112 -0.84 -8.18 6.83
CA ALA A 112 0.09 -7.24 6.21
C ALA A 112 0.15 -5.85 6.89
N SER A 113 -0.42 -5.67 8.10
CA SER A 113 -0.46 -4.38 8.83
C SER A 113 -1.20 -3.24 8.10
N ILE A 114 -2.12 -3.58 7.20
CA ILE A 114 -2.98 -2.67 6.46
C ILE A 114 -4.40 -2.76 7.01
N LEU A 115 -4.92 -1.65 7.53
CA LEU A 115 -6.24 -1.58 8.14
C LEU A 115 -7.24 -0.91 7.18
N LEU A 116 -8.32 -1.62 6.86
CA LEU A 116 -9.43 -1.10 6.06
C LEU A 116 -10.51 -0.51 6.97
N GLN A 117 -10.78 0.78 6.81
CA GLN A 117 -11.80 1.50 7.58
C GLN A 117 -12.92 2.00 6.64
N SER A 118 -14.17 1.82 7.07
CA SER A 118 -15.32 2.39 6.40
C SER A 118 -15.38 3.87 6.74
N SER A 119 -15.24 4.76 5.76
CA SER A 119 -15.69 6.14 5.96
C SER A 119 -17.21 6.12 6.09
N ILE A 120 -17.72 6.53 7.25
CA ILE A 120 -19.13 6.87 7.37
C ILE A 120 -19.31 8.16 6.57
N THR A 121 -19.95 8.06 5.41
CA THR A 121 -20.38 9.23 4.64
C THR A 121 -21.38 9.99 5.51
N ARG A 122 -20.97 11.14 6.05
CA ARG A 122 -21.84 12.06 6.82
C ARG A 122 -22.63 12.96 5.88
#